data_AF-A0A1Y3U6B3-F1
#
_entry.id   AF-A0A1Y3U6B3-F1
#
_cell.length_a   1.000
_cell.length_b   1.000
_cell.length_c   1.000
_cell.angle_alpha   90.00
_cell.angle_beta   90.00
_cell.angle_gamma   90.00
#
_symmetry.space_group_name_H-M   'P 1'
#
loop_
_entity.id
_entity.type
_entity.pdbx_description
1 polymer ?
#
loop_
_entity_poly.entity_id
_entity_poly.type
_entity_poly.pdbx_seq_one_letter_code
_entity_poly.pdbx_strand_id
1 'polypeptide(L)'
;MVLYEELLLHLLQTQPRMEITFPDLDISPNVYIESRCYQALQKIRDILRDDSLTDADCFSKIEAIVCLLEEMGIDTGNRHDFG
;
A
#
# COMPACT_ATOMS: atom_id res chain seq x y z
N MET A 1 -6.92 -15.47 20.90
CA MET A 1 -5.54 -15.05 21.16
C MET A 1 -5.01 -15.88 22.33
N VAL A 2 -3.75 -16.26 22.32
CA VAL A 2 -3.14 -17.03 23.43
C VAL A 2 -2.61 -16.04 24.48
N LEU A 3 -2.55 -16.40 25.77
CA LEU A 3 -2.12 -15.53 26.88
C LEU A 3 -0.83 -14.74 26.60
N TYR A 4 0.12 -15.35 25.89
CA TYR A 4 1.36 -14.67 25.46
C TYR A 4 1.10 -13.44 24.58
N GLU A 5 0.17 -13.53 23.62
CA GLU A 5 -0.17 -12.43 22.71
C GLU A 5 -0.85 -11.28 23.45
N GLU A 6 -1.70 -11.59 24.44
CA GLU A 6 -2.39 -10.59 25.26
C GLU A 6 -1.40 -9.80 26.14
N LEU A 7 -0.44 -10.50 26.76
CA LEU A 7 0.62 -9.88 27.55
C LEU A 7 1.55 -9.03 26.68
N LEU A 8 1.86 -9.50 25.47
CA LEU A 8 2.69 -8.76 24.51
C LEU A 8 1.98 -7.47 24.07
N LEU A 9 0.69 -7.53 23.72
CA LEU A 9 -0.09 -6.35 23.35
C LEU A 9 -0.15 -5.32 24.48
N HIS A 10 -0.38 -5.77 25.72
CA HIS A 10 -0.41 -4.89 26.88
C HIS A 10 0.92 -4.17 27.10
N LEU A 11 2.05 -4.89 26.96
CA LEU A 11 3.37 -4.30 27.05
C LEU A 11 3.58 -3.22 25.97
N LEU A 12 3.20 -3.52 24.72
CA LEU A 12 3.33 -2.57 23.61
C LEU A 12 2.47 -1.32 23.80
N GLN A 13 1.28 -1.45 24.38
CA GLN A 13 0.35 -0.34 24.63
C GLN A 13 0.75 0.55 25.82
N THR A 14 1.45 -0.01 26.81
CA THR A 14 1.80 0.70 28.05
C THR A 14 3.19 1.33 28.03
N GLN A 15 4.02 1.01 27.02
CA GLN A 15 5.37 1.55 26.90
C GLN A 15 5.36 3.02 26.45
N PRO A 16 6.01 3.96 27.18
CA PRO A 16 5.99 5.37 26.82
C PRO A 16 6.88 5.71 25.61
N ARG A 17 7.87 4.87 25.31
CA ARG A 17 8.73 4.99 24.13
C ARG A 17 9.12 3.60 23.67
N MET A 18 9.00 3.38 22.36
CA MET A 18 9.41 2.17 21.67
C MET A 18 10.39 2.57 20.57
N GLU A 19 11.52 1.86 20.49
CA GLU A 19 12.53 2.07 19.47
C GLU A 19 12.69 0.77 18.69
N ILE A 20 12.35 0.82 17.40
CA ILE A 20 12.44 -0.32 16.48
C ILE A 20 13.63 -0.05 15.58
N THR A 21 14.60 -0.95 15.60
CA THR A 21 15.77 -0.89 14.71
C THR A 21 15.72 -2.07 13.75
N PHE A 22 16.17 -1.84 12.53
CA PHE A 22 16.32 -2.87 11.51
C PHE A 22 17.81 -2.97 11.18
N PRO A 23 18.61 -3.70 11.98
CA PRO A 23 20.07 -3.72 11.87
C PRO A 23 20.55 -4.25 10.52
N ASP A 24 19.77 -5.12 9.88
CA ASP A 24 20.07 -5.71 8.56
C ASP A 24 19.32 -5.02 7.41
N LEU A 25 18.75 -3.83 7.63
CA LEU A 25 18.12 -3.06 6.56
C LEU A 25 19.19 -2.44 5.65
N ASP A 26 19.63 -3.22 4.67
CA ASP A 26 20.66 -2.84 3.69
C ASP A 26 20.15 -1.87 2.61
N ILE A 27 18.84 -1.61 2.57
CA ILE A 27 18.25 -0.72 1.58
C ILE A 27 18.05 0.66 2.18
N SER A 28 18.71 1.66 1.58
CA SER A 28 18.43 3.07 1.86
C SER A 28 16.93 3.34 1.65
N PRO A 29 16.20 3.86 2.66
CA PRO A 29 14.77 4.11 2.55
C PRO A 29 14.40 4.97 1.32
N ASN A 30 15.24 5.93 0.95
CA ASN A 30 15.01 6.77 -0.22
C ASN A 30 15.04 5.96 -1.52
N VAL A 31 16.02 5.05 -1.68
CA VAL A 31 16.13 4.19 -2.86
C VAL A 31 14.94 3.23 -2.94
N TYR A 32 14.50 2.71 -1.80
CA TYR A 32 13.31 1.87 -1.73
C TYR A 32 12.06 2.62 -2.18
N ILE A 33 11.83 3.82 -1.64
CA ILE A 33 10.68 4.67 -1.96
C ILE A 33 10.69 5.03 -3.45
N GLU A 34 11.82 5.51 -3.98
CA GLU A 34 11.94 5.89 -5.40
C GLU A 34 11.63 4.71 -6.33
N SER A 35 12.18 3.52 -6.05
CA SER A 35 11.93 2.31 -6.83
C SER A 35 10.45 1.93 -6.82
N ARG A 36 9.80 1.96 -5.63
CA ARG A 36 8.37 1.65 -5.49
C ARG A 36 7.48 2.67 -6.19
N CYS A 37 7.76 3.96 -6.06
CA CYS A 37 7.02 5.00 -6.78
C CYS A 37 7.15 4.85 -8.30
N TYR A 38 8.36 4.54 -8.79
CA TYR A 38 8.58 4.34 -10.22
C TYR A 38 7.85 3.10 -10.76
N GLN A 39 7.81 2.00 -10.00
CA GLN A 39 7.02 0.81 -10.35
C GLN A 39 5.52 1.11 -10.37
N ALA A 40 5.01 1.85 -9.38
CA ALA A 40 3.61 2.26 -9.33
C ALA A 40 3.23 3.07 -10.57
N LEU A 41 4.03 4.09 -10.93
CA LEU A 41 3.78 4.94 -12.10
C LEU A 41 3.79 4.14 -13.41
N GLN A 42 4.68 3.17 -13.56
CA GLN A 42 4.69 2.29 -14.74
C GLN A 42 3.39 1.49 -14.85
N LYS A 43 2.96 0.86 -13.75
CA LYS A 43 1.72 0.08 -13.73
C LYS A 43 0.48 0.94 -13.98
N ILE A 44 0.39 2.13 -13.36
CA ILE A 44 -0.70 3.09 -13.62
C ILE A 44 -0.73 3.47 -15.10
N ARG A 45 0.42 3.79 -15.69
CA ARG A 45 0.51 4.11 -17.11
C ARG A 45 0.02 2.95 -17.98
N ASP A 46 0.38 1.72 -17.62
CA ASP A 46 0.00 0.54 -18.39
C ASP A 46 -1.52 0.27 -18.29
N ILE A 47 -2.14 0.47 -17.11
CA ILE A 47 -3.61 0.45 -16.93
C ILE A 47 -4.29 1.52 -17.79
N LEU A 48 -3.74 2.75 -17.82
CA LEU A 48 -4.32 3.85 -18.59
C LEU A 48 -4.24 3.60 -20.10
N ARG A 49 -3.16 2.98 -20.57
CA ARG A 49 -2.90 2.66 -21.98
C ARG A 49 -3.64 1.41 -22.50
N ASP A 50 -4.34 0.70 -21.63
CA ASP A 50 -5.13 -0.44 -22.05
C ASP A 50 -6.38 0.04 -22.82
N ASP A 51 -6.27 0.07 -24.15
CA ASP A 51 -7.35 0.51 -25.05
C ASP A 51 -8.39 -0.60 -25.31
N SER A 52 -8.29 -1.75 -24.62
CA SER A 52 -9.30 -2.82 -24.71
C SER A 52 -10.61 -2.50 -23.97
N LEU A 53 -10.58 -1.50 -23.07
CA LEU A 53 -11.73 -1.00 -22.32
C LEU A 53 -12.39 0.15 -23.07
N THR A 54 -13.73 0.17 -23.12
CA THR A 54 -14.46 1.25 -23.78
C THR A 54 -14.44 2.54 -22.95
N ASP A 55 -14.70 3.71 -23.54
CA ASP A 55 -14.80 4.98 -22.80
C ASP A 55 -15.88 4.95 -21.69
N ALA A 56 -16.88 4.06 -21.81
CA ALA A 56 -17.90 3.83 -20.79
C ALA A 56 -17.34 3.04 -19.57
N ASP A 57 -16.26 2.27 -19.76
CA ASP A 57 -15.60 1.45 -18.73
C ASP A 57 -14.41 2.19 -18.08
N CYS A 58 -14.31 3.51 -18.26
CA CYS A 58 -13.25 4.34 -17.67
C CYS A 58 -13.20 4.21 -16.13
N PHE A 59 -14.33 3.86 -15.51
CA PHE A 59 -14.43 3.50 -14.10
C PHE A 59 -13.61 2.27 -13.73
N SER A 60 -13.55 1.24 -14.59
CA SER A 60 -12.74 0.04 -14.35
C SER A 60 -11.23 0.34 -14.35
N LYS A 61 -10.77 1.32 -15.14
CA LYS A 61 -9.38 1.79 -15.07
C LYS A 61 -9.08 2.49 -13.77
N ILE A 62 -10.00 3.32 -13.27
CA ILE A 62 -9.87 4.02 -12.00
C ILE A 62 -9.88 3.02 -10.84
N GLU A 63 -10.78 2.05 -10.85
CA GLU A 63 -10.83 0.96 -9.87
C GLU A 63 -9.53 0.15 -9.86
N ALA A 64 -9.01 -0.25 -11.03
CA ALA A 64 -7.73 -0.95 -11.12
C ALA A 64 -6.55 -0.16 -10.54
N ILE A 65 -6.55 1.17 -10.70
CA ILE A 65 -5.55 2.05 -10.09
C ILE A 65 -5.72 2.09 -8.57
N VAL A 66 -6.96 2.18 -8.07
CA VAL A 66 -7.26 2.16 -6.63
C VAL A 66 -6.79 0.86 -5.99
N CYS A 67 -7.19 -0.30 -6.54
CA CYS A 67 -6.74 -1.61 -6.05
C CYS A 67 -5.21 -1.73 -6.04
N LEU A 68 -4.53 -1.26 -7.10
CA LEU A 68 -3.07 -1.27 -7.15
C LEU A 68 -2.45 -0.45 -6.00
N LEU A 69 -2.99 0.73 -5.68
CA LEU A 69 -2.50 1.57 -4.59
C LEU A 69 -2.69 0.88 -3.23
N GLU A 70 -3.85 0.27 -2.99
CA GLU A 70 -4.14 -0.47 -1.75
C GLU A 70 -3.26 -1.71 -1.58
N GLU A 71 -3.00 -2.46 -2.65
CA GLU A 71 -2.04 -3.57 -2.66
C GLU A 71 -0.62 -3.14 -2.30
N MET A 72 -0.26 -1.88 -2.61
CA MET A 72 1.01 -1.27 -2.21
C MET A 72 1.00 -0.69 -0.78
N GLY A 73 -0.11 -0.86 -0.04
CA GLY A 73 -0.30 -0.36 1.32
C GLY A 73 -0.61 1.12 1.40
N ILE A 74 -1.02 1.75 0.30
CA ILE A 74 -1.42 3.16 0.24
C ILE A 74 -2.93 3.23 0.43
N ASP A 75 -3.37 3.89 1.51
CA ASP A 75 -4.79 4.12 1.77
C ASP A 75 -5.38 5.09 0.73
N THR A 76 -6.41 4.65 0.02
CA THR A 76 -7.16 5.43 -0.98
C THR A 76 -8.49 5.96 -0.45
N GLY A 77 -8.82 5.69 0.82
CA GLY A 77 -10.08 6.06 1.46
C GLY A 77 -11.26 5.20 1.00
N ASN A 78 -12.45 5.43 1.58
CA ASN A 78 -13.59 4.50 1.50
C ASN A 78 -14.49 4.64 0.25
N ARG A 79 -14.11 5.40 -0.77
CA ARG A 79 -14.98 5.61 -1.94
C ARG A 79 -14.65 4.61 -3.05
N HIS A 80 -15.23 3.41 -2.93
CA HIS A 80 -15.19 2.34 -3.94
C HIS A 80 -16.52 2.18 -4.69
N ASP A 81 -17.37 3.19 -4.72
CA ASP A 81 -18.68 3.14 -5.39
C ASP A 81 -18.54 3.47 -6.89
N PHE A 82 -17.72 2.68 -7.58
CA PHE A 82 -17.56 2.71 -9.03
C PHE A 82 -18.47 1.61 -9.59
N GLY A 83 -19.77 1.93 -9.71
CA GLY A 83 -20.85 0.99 -10.03
C GLY A 83 -20.77 0.30 -11.38
#